data_AF-A0A0U3BX23-F1
#
_entry.id   AF-A0A0U3BX23-F1
#
_cell.length_a   1.000
_cell.length_b   1.000
_cell.length_c   1.000
_cell.angle_alpha   90.00
_cell.angle_beta   90.00
_cell.angle_gamma   90.00
#
_symmetry.space_group_name_H-M   'P 1'
#
loop_
_entity.id
_entity.type
_entity.pdbx_description
1 polymer ?
#
loop_
_entity_poly.entity_id
_entity_poly.type
_entity_poly.pdbx_seq_one_letter_code
_entity_poly.pdbx_strand_id
1 'polypeptide(L)'
;MKPSLETDFTVAVRHQIWEELPEVADLYQGIYSVTLNFLVSITFIPEVEKNLDNWPPLLPENLDCVSTKLEARLFTLALSDYTVTPNSLLAGEQELIPIPSYSQDIEDLNTTSRMGIIFYVKPEEFETFSQELSEVSEKTMGVHDYVRISEIQTLKFAQFILSKIICSPNLSGEDSLILKCR
;
A
#
# COMPACT_ATOMS: atom_id res chain seq x y z
N MET A 1 21.21 11.20 16.24
CA MET A 1 20.20 10.59 17.13
C MET A 1 19.88 9.21 16.60
N LYS A 2 19.97 8.16 17.42
CA LYS A 2 19.68 6.77 17.01
C LYS A 2 18.17 6.51 17.22
N PRO A 3 17.45 5.89 16.26
CA PRO A 3 16.07 5.50 16.46
C PRO A 3 15.97 4.50 17.63
N SER A 4 15.10 4.76 18.60
CA SER A 4 14.84 3.86 19.74
C SER A 4 13.78 2.82 19.38
N LEU A 5 13.98 1.59 19.87
CA LEU A 5 13.21 0.37 19.62
C LEU A 5 11.87 0.29 20.39
N GLU A 6 11.28 1.42 20.80
CA GLU A 6 9.84 1.46 21.20
C GLU A 6 8.91 1.32 19.96
N THR A 7 9.52 1.13 18.79
CA THR A 7 8.97 1.12 17.42
C THR A 7 8.96 -0.27 16.77
N ASP A 8 9.15 -1.36 17.53
CA ASP A 8 9.17 -2.73 16.99
C ASP A 8 7.75 -3.30 16.73
N PHE A 9 7.02 -2.67 15.80
CA PHE A 9 5.65 -3.03 15.45
C PHE A 9 5.55 -4.34 14.66
N THR A 10 4.35 -4.91 14.63
CA THR A 10 4.03 -6.10 13.84
C THR A 10 3.88 -5.74 12.36
N VAL A 11 4.33 -6.65 11.50
CA VAL A 11 4.24 -6.56 10.05
C VAL A 11 3.62 -7.86 9.53
N ALA A 12 2.53 -7.73 8.80
CA ALA A 12 1.93 -8.82 8.04
C ALA A 12 1.99 -8.47 6.55
N VAL A 13 2.37 -9.42 5.71
CA VAL A 13 2.43 -9.23 4.26
C VAL A 13 1.48 -10.23 3.60
N ARG A 14 0.54 -9.72 2.80
CA ARG A 14 -0.45 -10.53 2.11
C ARG A 14 -0.33 -10.35 0.62
N HIS A 15 -0.25 -11.44 -0.11
CA HIS A 15 -0.39 -11.39 -1.54
C HIS A 15 -1.88 -11.26 -1.87
N GLN A 16 -2.25 -10.23 -2.64
CA GLN A 16 -3.66 -9.94 -2.96
C GLN A 16 -4.40 -11.12 -3.60
N ILE A 17 -3.71 -11.98 -4.37
CA ILE A 17 -4.32 -13.17 -5.00
C ILE A 17 -4.98 -14.13 -4.00
N TRP A 18 -4.63 -14.07 -2.71
CA TRP A 18 -5.23 -14.92 -1.66
C TRP A 18 -6.51 -14.32 -1.06
N GLU A 19 -6.74 -13.03 -1.28
CA GLU A 19 -7.94 -12.32 -0.82
C GLU A 19 -9.04 -12.30 -1.90
N GLU A 20 -8.68 -12.64 -3.13
CA GLU A 20 -9.56 -12.59 -4.29
C GLU A 20 -10.18 -13.95 -4.61
N LEU A 21 -11.30 -13.91 -5.36
CA LEU A 21 -11.91 -15.12 -5.89
C LEU A 21 -10.98 -15.81 -6.90
N PRO A 22 -10.92 -17.16 -6.93
CA PRO A 22 -10.02 -17.90 -7.81
C PRO A 22 -10.12 -17.52 -9.29
N GLU A 23 -11.30 -17.09 -9.76
CA GLU A 23 -11.57 -16.73 -11.15
C GLU A 23 -10.86 -15.44 -11.59
N VAL A 24 -10.57 -14.53 -10.65
CA VAL A 24 -9.96 -13.22 -10.92
C VAL A 24 -8.62 -13.02 -10.23
N ALA A 25 -8.23 -13.92 -9.32
CA ALA A 25 -7.00 -13.84 -8.53
C ALA A 25 -5.75 -13.54 -9.40
N ASP A 26 -5.60 -14.19 -10.55
CA ASP A 26 -4.45 -13.98 -11.46
C ASP A 26 -4.30 -12.53 -11.97
N LEU A 27 -5.38 -11.74 -11.94
CA LEU A 27 -5.35 -10.31 -12.31
C LEU A 27 -4.59 -9.46 -11.27
N TYR A 28 -4.56 -9.91 -10.03
CA TYR A 28 -3.94 -9.23 -8.89
C TYR A 28 -2.52 -9.74 -8.59
N GLN A 29 -1.94 -10.56 -9.48
CA GLN A 29 -0.58 -11.06 -9.35
C GLN A 29 0.44 -9.91 -9.21
N GLY A 30 1.35 -10.04 -8.24
CA GLY A 30 2.36 -9.03 -7.91
C GLY A 30 1.87 -7.86 -7.04
N ILE A 31 0.59 -7.83 -6.64
CA ILE A 31 0.06 -6.86 -5.67
C ILE A 31 0.21 -7.45 -4.26
N TYR A 32 0.83 -6.67 -3.37
CA TYR A 32 1.02 -7.04 -1.97
C TYR A 32 0.48 -5.96 -1.04
N SER A 33 -0.22 -6.35 0.01
CA SER A 33 -0.57 -5.47 1.12
C SER A 33 0.36 -5.74 2.30
N VAL A 34 0.93 -4.68 2.86
CA VAL A 34 1.74 -4.71 4.08
C VAL A 34 0.96 -4.01 5.18
N THR A 35 0.49 -4.78 6.15
CA THR A 35 -0.22 -4.23 7.31
C THR A 35 0.74 -4.06 8.48
N LEU A 36 0.87 -2.82 8.96
CA LEU A 36 1.69 -2.43 10.10
C LEU A 36 0.80 -2.24 11.33
N ASN A 37 1.21 -2.85 12.45
CA ASN A 37 0.48 -2.80 13.72
C ASN A 37 -1.02 -3.09 13.59
N PHE A 38 -1.39 -3.98 12.66
CA PHE A 38 -2.76 -4.40 12.32
C PHE A 38 -3.71 -3.33 11.74
N LEU A 39 -3.28 -2.08 11.61
CA LEU A 39 -4.16 -0.97 11.27
C LEU A 39 -3.70 -0.16 10.06
N VAL A 40 -2.39 0.03 9.88
CA VAL A 40 -1.89 0.86 8.78
C VAL A 40 -1.54 -0.05 7.60
N SER A 41 -2.24 0.10 6.48
CA SER A 41 -2.01 -0.70 5.27
C SER A 41 -1.21 0.08 4.24
N ILE A 42 -0.17 -0.55 3.69
CA ILE A 42 0.64 -0.04 2.59
C ILE A 42 0.57 -1.04 1.46
N THR A 43 0.10 -0.61 0.29
CA THR A 43 -0.06 -1.49 -0.86
C THR A 43 1.06 -1.29 -1.87
N PHE A 44 1.74 -2.37 -2.22
CA PHE A 44 2.74 -2.41 -3.28
C PHE A 44 2.05 -2.89 -4.56
N ILE A 45 2.02 -2.03 -5.56
CA ILE A 45 1.30 -2.26 -6.82
C ILE A 45 2.32 -2.20 -7.96
N PRO A 46 2.37 -3.20 -8.86
CA PRO A 46 3.22 -3.14 -10.04
C PRO A 46 2.86 -1.95 -10.93
N GLU A 47 3.74 -1.60 -11.86
CA GLU A 47 3.65 -0.36 -12.65
C GLU A 47 2.23 -0.08 -13.18
N VAL A 48 1.80 1.15 -12.94
CA VAL A 48 0.57 1.71 -13.45
C VAL A 48 0.95 2.81 -14.43
N GLU A 49 0.54 2.66 -15.69
CA GLU A 49 0.71 3.73 -16.66
C GLU A 49 -0.16 4.92 -16.24
N LYS A 50 0.51 6.02 -15.88
CA LYS A 50 -0.16 7.28 -15.58
C LYS A 50 -0.67 7.91 -16.87
N ASN A 51 -1.94 7.66 -17.20
CA ASN A 51 -2.63 8.40 -18.23
C ASN A 51 -3.05 9.77 -17.67
N LEU A 52 -2.34 10.83 -18.06
CA LEU A 52 -2.55 12.20 -17.56
C LEU A 52 -3.99 12.70 -17.76
N ASP A 53 -4.70 12.23 -18.78
CA ASP A 53 -6.05 12.69 -19.08
C ASP A 53 -7.10 12.12 -18.11
N ASN A 54 -6.80 10.99 -17.45
CA ASN A 54 -7.71 10.26 -16.56
C ASN A 54 -7.05 9.92 -15.22
N TRP A 55 -6.26 10.85 -14.68
CA TRP A 55 -5.56 10.68 -13.40
C TRP A 55 -6.08 11.66 -12.33
N PRO A 56 -6.35 11.21 -11.08
CA PRO A 56 -6.27 9.83 -10.58
C PRO A 56 -7.31 8.92 -11.24
N PRO A 57 -7.13 7.58 -11.22
CA PRO A 57 -8.13 6.68 -11.76
C PRO A 57 -9.46 6.84 -11.04
N LEU A 58 -10.51 7.03 -11.82
CA LEU A 58 -11.88 6.97 -11.31
C LEU A 58 -12.26 5.50 -11.12
N LEU A 59 -12.85 5.18 -9.97
CA LEU A 59 -13.43 3.87 -9.76
C LEU A 59 -14.57 3.66 -10.77
N PRO A 60 -14.63 2.51 -11.45
CA PRO A 60 -15.78 2.18 -12.29
C PRO A 60 -17.04 2.06 -11.43
N GLU A 61 -18.20 2.41 -11.98
CA GLU A 61 -19.49 2.30 -11.28
C GLU A 61 -19.82 0.86 -10.86
N ASN A 62 -19.23 -0.13 -11.54
CA ASN A 62 -19.36 -1.54 -11.21
C ASN A 62 -18.02 -2.11 -10.71
N LEU A 63 -17.92 -2.31 -9.39
CA LEU A 63 -16.71 -2.80 -8.72
C LEU A 63 -16.53 -4.32 -8.88
N ASP A 64 -17.55 -5.06 -9.33
CA ASP A 64 -17.53 -6.52 -9.44
C ASP A 64 -16.95 -7.03 -10.78
N CYS A 65 -16.42 -6.15 -11.63
CA CYS A 65 -16.09 -6.44 -13.03
C CYS A 65 -14.62 -6.17 -13.40
N VAL A 66 -13.68 -6.36 -12.47
CA VAL A 66 -12.25 -6.30 -12.81
C VAL A 66 -11.91 -7.42 -13.79
N SER A 67 -11.51 -7.03 -15.00
CA SER A 67 -11.32 -7.95 -16.13
C SER A 67 -9.88 -8.00 -16.66
N THR A 68 -9.07 -7.00 -16.30
CA THR A 68 -7.66 -6.91 -16.69
C THR A 68 -6.73 -6.65 -15.51
N LYS A 69 -5.44 -6.99 -15.66
CA LYS A 69 -4.39 -6.68 -14.67
C LYS A 69 -4.26 -5.18 -14.42
N LEU A 70 -4.43 -4.37 -15.46
CA LEU A 70 -4.35 -2.92 -15.34
C LEU A 70 -5.53 -2.39 -14.51
N GLU A 71 -6.74 -2.87 -14.77
CA GLU A 71 -7.92 -2.53 -13.97
C GLU A 71 -7.73 -2.94 -12.51
N ALA A 72 -7.21 -4.14 -12.24
CA ALA A 72 -6.94 -4.60 -10.88
C ALA A 72 -5.98 -3.67 -10.13
N ARG A 73 -4.90 -3.22 -10.80
CA ARG A 73 -3.93 -2.27 -10.23
C ARG A 73 -4.54 -0.90 -9.98
N LEU A 74 -5.27 -0.34 -10.95
CA LEU A 74 -5.92 0.96 -10.83
C LEU A 74 -6.99 0.95 -9.73
N PHE A 75 -7.78 -0.12 -9.67
CA PHE A 75 -8.79 -0.35 -8.64
C PHE A 75 -8.15 -0.39 -7.25
N THR A 76 -7.10 -1.20 -7.09
CA THR A 76 -6.38 -1.32 -5.82
C THR A 76 -5.76 0.02 -5.41
N LEU A 77 -5.18 0.76 -6.35
CA LEU A 77 -4.57 2.07 -6.11
C LEU A 77 -5.61 3.09 -5.65
N ALA A 78 -6.79 3.12 -6.28
CA ALA A 78 -7.86 4.05 -5.94
C ALA A 78 -8.46 3.83 -4.54
N LEU A 79 -8.24 2.66 -3.94
CA LEU A 79 -8.72 2.31 -2.60
C LEU A 79 -7.62 2.32 -1.53
N SER A 80 -6.35 2.49 -1.91
CA SER A 80 -5.21 2.34 -1.01
C SER A 80 -4.76 3.68 -0.43
N ASP A 81 -4.72 3.76 0.91
CA ASP A 81 -4.27 4.95 1.63
C ASP A 81 -2.80 5.30 1.36
N TYR A 82 -1.95 4.27 1.29
CA TYR A 82 -0.54 4.38 0.96
C TYR A 82 -0.20 3.38 -0.13
N THR A 83 0.26 3.87 -1.27
CA THR A 83 0.64 3.05 -2.42
C THR A 83 2.13 3.20 -2.71
N VAL A 84 2.81 2.08 -2.98
CA VAL A 84 4.16 2.07 -3.54
C VAL A 84 4.08 1.50 -4.94
N THR A 85 4.51 2.26 -5.94
CA THR A 85 4.48 1.84 -7.35
C THR A 85 5.77 2.25 -8.05
N PRO A 86 6.31 1.41 -8.97
CA PRO A 86 7.45 1.82 -9.76
C PRO A 86 7.03 2.88 -10.78
N ASN A 87 7.88 3.90 -10.95
CA ASN A 87 7.81 4.86 -12.06
C ASN A 87 9.19 5.47 -12.26
N SER A 88 9.82 5.23 -13.42
CA SER A 88 11.20 5.68 -13.68
C SER A 88 11.37 7.19 -13.69
N LEU A 89 10.34 7.95 -14.05
CA LEU A 89 10.38 9.41 -14.17
C LEU A 89 10.07 10.13 -12.85
N LEU A 90 9.24 9.51 -12.00
CA LEU A 90 8.79 10.07 -10.73
C LEU A 90 9.48 9.46 -9.51
N ALA A 91 10.42 8.52 -9.71
CA ALA A 91 11.08 7.82 -8.61
C ALA A 91 11.66 8.78 -7.56
N GLY A 92 11.26 8.58 -6.30
CA GLY A 92 11.63 9.42 -5.16
C GLY A 92 10.60 10.49 -4.81
N GLU A 93 9.64 10.77 -5.70
CA GLU A 93 8.56 11.73 -5.49
C GLU A 93 7.36 11.10 -4.79
N GLN A 94 6.50 11.96 -4.24
CA GLN A 94 5.21 11.60 -3.66
C GLN A 94 4.09 12.36 -4.35
N GLU A 95 2.94 11.71 -4.49
CA GLU A 95 1.74 12.32 -5.05
C GLU A 95 0.53 12.06 -4.15
N LEU A 96 -0.25 13.10 -3.89
CA LEU A 96 -1.51 12.99 -3.18
C LEU A 96 -2.64 12.76 -4.18
N ILE A 97 -3.47 11.75 -3.93
CA ILE A 97 -4.65 11.45 -4.73
C ILE A 97 -5.92 11.44 -3.87
N PRO A 98 -7.05 11.98 -4.34
CA PRO A 98 -8.33 11.79 -3.64
C PRO A 98 -8.74 10.31 -3.67
N ILE A 99 -9.10 9.79 -2.50
CA ILE A 99 -9.71 8.46 -2.31
C ILE A 99 -11.20 8.66 -2.02
N PRO A 100 -12.09 7.89 -2.67
CA PRO A 100 -13.52 7.93 -2.36
C PRO A 100 -13.78 7.49 -0.91
N SER A 101 -14.54 8.30 -0.18
CA SER A 101 -15.02 7.96 1.15
C SER A 101 -16.26 7.07 1.02
N TYR A 102 -16.16 5.78 1.37
CA TYR A 102 -17.31 4.90 1.51
C TYR A 102 -18.08 5.21 2.81
N SER A 103 -18.64 6.41 2.94
CA SER A 103 -19.70 6.63 3.93
C SER A 103 -21.02 6.20 3.29
N GLN A 104 -21.47 4.99 3.61
CA GLN A 104 -22.81 4.49 3.25
C GLN A 104 -23.93 5.21 4.02
N ASP A 105 -23.60 6.17 4.88
CA ASP A 105 -24.58 6.93 5.65
C ASP A 105 -24.85 8.31 5.04
N ILE A 106 -26.15 8.48 4.81
CA ILE A 106 -26.93 9.62 4.38
C ILE A 106 -26.56 10.90 5.16
N GLU A 107 -26.52 12.04 4.45
CA GLU A 107 -26.72 13.42 4.96
C GLU A 107 -25.57 14.23 5.60
N ASP A 108 -24.29 13.83 5.56
CA ASP A 108 -23.19 14.74 5.95
C ASP A 108 -22.34 15.20 4.75
N LEU A 109 -22.78 16.29 4.12
CA LEU A 109 -22.12 17.05 3.05
C LEU A 109 -20.81 17.78 3.48
N ASN A 110 -20.16 17.33 4.55
CA ASN A 110 -18.84 17.79 5.00
C ASN A 110 -17.81 16.67 4.99
N THR A 111 -17.97 15.66 4.12
CA THR A 111 -16.99 14.59 3.92
C THR A 111 -15.73 15.20 3.32
N THR A 112 -14.76 15.53 4.17
CA THR A 112 -13.39 15.85 3.76
C THR A 112 -12.88 14.70 2.90
N SER A 113 -12.62 14.96 1.63
CA SER A 113 -12.02 13.98 0.73
C SER A 113 -10.77 13.39 1.39
N ARG A 114 -10.79 12.09 1.69
CA ARG A 114 -9.62 11.38 2.20
C ARG A 114 -8.57 11.39 1.08
N MET A 115 -7.32 11.70 1.42
CA MET A 115 -6.23 11.72 0.44
C MET A 115 -5.36 10.48 0.65
N GLY A 116 -5.16 9.71 -0.42
CA GLY A 116 -4.13 8.68 -0.53
C GLY A 116 -2.79 9.28 -0.92
N ILE A 117 -1.71 8.56 -0.62
CA ILE A 117 -0.35 8.93 -1.00
C ILE A 117 0.25 7.84 -1.86
N ILE A 118 0.77 8.23 -3.01
CA ILE A 118 1.57 7.38 -3.89
C ILE A 118 3.03 7.72 -3.66
N PHE A 119 3.84 6.71 -3.35
CA PHE A 119 5.28 6.77 -3.31
C PHE A 119 5.84 6.11 -4.57
N TYR A 120 6.49 6.91 -5.40
CA TYR A 120 7.12 6.41 -6.61
C TYR A 120 8.53 5.91 -6.31
N VAL A 121 8.86 4.72 -6.80
CA VAL A 121 10.18 4.10 -6.65
C VAL A 121 10.74 3.72 -8.01
N LYS A 122 12.03 3.41 -8.08
CA LYS A 122 12.59 2.93 -9.34
C LYS A 122 12.11 1.49 -9.62
N PRO A 123 11.94 1.10 -10.90
CA PRO A 123 11.56 -0.28 -11.25
C PRO A 123 12.45 -1.35 -10.60
N GLU A 124 13.77 -1.14 -10.56
CA GLU A 124 14.72 -2.07 -9.94
C GLU A 124 14.56 -2.18 -8.41
N GLU A 125 14.17 -1.09 -7.75
CA GLU A 125 13.87 -1.11 -6.31
C GLU A 125 12.58 -1.91 -6.06
N PHE A 126 11.57 -1.69 -6.90
CA PHE A 126 10.30 -2.39 -6.80
C PHE A 126 10.41 -3.89 -7.09
N GLU A 127 11.25 -4.31 -8.05
CA GLU A 127 11.55 -5.72 -8.28
C GLU A 127 12.15 -6.37 -7.03
N THR A 128 13.09 -5.69 -6.39
CA THR A 128 13.70 -6.15 -5.13
C THR A 128 12.63 -6.26 -4.03
N PHE A 129 11.79 -5.24 -3.88
CA PHE A 129 10.70 -5.26 -2.90
C PHE A 129 9.74 -6.42 -3.18
N SER A 130 9.37 -6.66 -4.43
CA SER A 130 8.44 -7.72 -4.81
C SER A 130 8.95 -9.11 -4.44
N GLN A 131 10.25 -9.36 -4.60
CA GLN A 131 10.89 -10.61 -4.18
C GLN A 131 10.85 -10.77 -2.65
N GLU A 132 11.29 -9.74 -1.92
CA GLU A 132 11.29 -9.75 -0.46
C GLU A 132 9.86 -9.89 0.13
N LEU A 133 8.88 -9.20 -0.47
CA LEU A 133 7.47 -9.28 -0.06
C LEU A 133 6.91 -10.68 -0.28
N SER A 134 7.23 -11.33 -1.40
CA SER A 134 6.86 -12.73 -1.64
C SER A 134 7.38 -13.64 -0.53
N GLU A 135 8.67 -13.54 -0.18
CA GLU A 135 9.28 -14.36 0.88
C GLU A 135 8.68 -14.10 2.26
N VAL A 136 8.36 -12.84 2.60
CA VAL A 136 7.72 -12.52 3.88
C VAL A 136 6.25 -12.94 3.89
N SER A 137 5.55 -12.86 2.75
CA SER A 137 4.16 -13.29 2.65
C SER A 137 3.99 -14.78 2.97
N GLU A 138 4.93 -15.63 2.55
CA GLU A 138 4.95 -17.06 2.88
C GLU A 138 5.08 -17.31 4.39
N LYS A 139 5.73 -16.41 5.13
CA LYS A 139 5.90 -16.48 6.59
C LYS A 139 4.72 -15.89 7.36
N THR A 140 3.87 -15.10 6.70
CA THR A 140 2.76 -14.36 7.31
C THR A 140 1.39 -14.76 6.74
N MET A 141 1.31 -15.98 6.19
CA MET A 141 0.10 -16.51 5.54
C MET A 141 -1.08 -16.74 6.51
N GLY A 142 -0.81 -17.03 7.79
CA GLY A 142 -1.87 -17.26 8.78
C GLY A 142 -2.55 -15.98 9.26
N VAL A 143 -3.80 -16.10 9.70
CA VAL A 143 -4.63 -14.97 10.20
C VAL A 143 -3.99 -14.24 11.40
N HIS A 144 -3.12 -14.91 12.14
CA HIS A 144 -2.39 -14.35 13.28
C HIS A 144 -0.87 -14.38 13.11
N ASP A 145 -0.39 -14.65 11.88
CA ASP A 145 1.03 -14.73 11.60
C ASP A 145 1.55 -13.36 11.19
N TYR A 146 2.46 -12.83 12.00
CA TYR A 146 3.14 -11.57 11.78
C TYR A 146 4.60 -11.71 12.16
N VAL A 147 5.45 -10.89 11.55
CA VAL A 147 6.84 -10.73 11.94
C VAL A 147 7.03 -9.37 12.61
N ARG A 148 8.05 -9.22 13.44
CA ARG A 148 8.44 -7.90 13.95
C ARG A 148 9.26 -7.15 12.91
N ILE A 149 9.09 -5.83 12.84
CA ILE A 149 9.88 -5.00 11.93
C ILE A 149 11.39 -5.16 12.19
N SER A 150 11.81 -5.40 13.44
CA SER A 150 13.21 -5.67 13.80
C SER A 150 13.77 -6.97 13.20
N GLU A 151 12.92 -7.96 12.91
CA GLU A 151 13.30 -9.22 12.29
C GLU A 151 13.57 -9.07 10.78
N ILE A 152 12.91 -8.10 10.15
CA ILE A 152 12.97 -7.86 8.70
C ILE A 152 13.62 -6.53 8.32
N GLN A 153 14.13 -5.75 9.28
CA GLN A 153 14.72 -4.42 9.06
C GLN A 153 15.91 -4.39 8.10
N THR A 154 16.51 -5.54 7.78
CA THR A 154 17.58 -5.66 6.79
C THR A 154 17.05 -5.70 5.36
N LEU A 155 15.77 -6.03 5.17
CA LEU A 155 15.09 -6.06 3.87
C LEU A 155 14.88 -4.65 3.35
N LYS A 156 14.98 -4.48 2.03
CA LYS A 156 14.89 -3.20 1.34
C LYS A 156 13.50 -2.58 1.44
N PHE A 157 12.42 -3.35 1.33
CA PHE A 157 11.07 -2.80 1.47
C PHE A 157 10.82 -2.29 2.91
N ALA A 158 11.33 -3.01 3.92
CA ALA A 158 11.23 -2.61 5.32
C ALA A 158 12.01 -1.31 5.59
N GLN A 159 13.24 -1.20 5.06
CA GLN A 159 14.03 0.03 5.12
C GLN A 159 13.33 1.21 4.44
N PHE A 160 12.67 0.95 3.31
CA PHE A 160 11.89 1.95 2.59
C PHE A 160 10.71 2.44 3.45
N ILE A 161 9.91 1.54 4.04
CA ILE A 161 8.80 1.90 4.93
C ILE A 161 9.29 2.78 6.09
N LEU A 162 10.36 2.36 6.77
CA LEU A 162 10.93 3.07 7.92
C LEU A 162 11.46 4.47 7.55
N SER A 163 12.11 4.60 6.40
CA SER A 163 12.80 5.84 6.00
C SER A 163 11.95 6.81 5.18
N LYS A 164 10.98 6.31 4.41
CA LYS A 164 10.20 7.11 3.45
C LYS A 164 8.74 7.25 3.84
N ILE A 165 8.09 6.19 4.31
CA ILE A 165 6.65 6.21 4.61
C ILE A 165 6.42 6.75 6.02
N ILE A 166 7.04 6.15 7.04
CA ILE A 166 6.85 6.55 8.44
C ILE A 166 7.37 7.96 8.70
N CYS A 167 8.43 8.36 7.99
CA CYS A 167 8.99 9.70 8.06
C CYS A 167 8.31 10.69 7.10
N SER A 168 7.27 10.29 6.34
CA SER A 168 6.59 11.18 5.41
C SER A 168 5.85 12.29 6.17
N PRO A 169 5.97 13.57 5.76
CA PRO A 169 5.17 14.65 6.32
C PRO A 169 3.68 14.50 5.99
N ASN A 170 3.35 13.67 5.00
CA ASN A 170 1.98 13.42 4.55
C ASN A 170 1.31 12.24 5.30
N LEU A 171 2.05 11.51 6.14
CA LEU A 171 1.47 10.43 6.95
C LEU A 171 0.34 11.01 7.82
N SER A 172 -0.83 10.37 7.81
CA SER A 172 -1.97 10.86 8.58
C SER A 172 -1.63 10.95 10.07
N GLY A 173 -2.24 11.92 10.77
CA GLY A 173 -2.01 12.09 12.20
C GLY A 173 -2.35 10.84 13.00
N GLU A 174 -3.41 10.13 12.61
CA GLU A 174 -3.87 8.88 13.23
C GLU A 174 -2.86 7.75 13.00
N ASP A 175 -2.41 7.54 11.77
CA ASP A 175 -1.41 6.51 11.44
C ASP A 175 -0.07 6.79 12.10
N SER A 176 0.32 8.07 12.21
CA SER A 176 1.51 8.47 12.95
C SER A 176 1.42 8.09 14.43
N LEU A 177 0.24 8.18 15.06
CA LEU A 177 0.03 7.77 16.44
C LEU A 177 0.05 6.25 16.60
N ILE A 178 -0.47 5.51 15.61
CA ILE A 178 -0.46 4.04 15.60
C ILE A 178 0.97 3.49 15.47
N LEU A 179 1.82 4.17 14.70
CA LEU A 179 3.19 3.74 14.40
C LEU A 179 4.25 4.36 15.34
N LYS A 180 3.90 5.42 16.08
CA LYS A 180 4.71 5.99 17.18
C LYS A 180 4.10 5.59 18.52
N CYS A 181 4.43 4.41 19.03
CA CYS A 181 4.10 4.11 20.42
C CYS A 181 4.97 4.94 21.37
N ARG A 182 4.30 5.52 22.37
CA ARG A 182 4.80 6.41 23.42
C ARG A 182 5.89 5.82 24.30
#